data_AF-A0A538DDT2-F1
#
_entry.id   AF-A0A538DDT2-F1
#
_cell.length_a   1.000
_cell.length_b   1.000
_cell.length_c   1.000
_cell.angle_alpha   90.00
_cell.angle_beta   90.00
_cell.angle_gamma   90.00
#
_symmetry.space_group_name_H-M   'P 1'
#
loop_
_entity.id
_entity.type
_entity.pdbx_description
1 polymer ?
#
loop_
_entity_poly.entity_id
_entity_poly.type
_entity_poly.pdbx_seq_one_letter_code
_entity_poly.pdbx_strand_id
1 'polypeptide(L)'
;MTALSEAPESRITRDDHSDAIRTWFNPEFRSEEAKADGTPEERARQVLAESAQLFKWKKSLDDIVDERVIAGPGSESVRLSQTFKKVPVDSSDIVVNFDDEGRLHSIYNDFHYDIPRSLDPKNAKLNEDAALRIAHELLASHKKREVISAELVVYQYRELRENNGKGGHEHAPRERVLAAAALRRVDAVEGGFVPQPGSYYLAWDIRVLAQNPRGAWRVLVDAVSGHVLQVIDLSQYASGTAKVFDPNPIVTSGDTTLRHGSAAATINGQRASVSVEHLDAPSGGNLRLRGSFVRMQEEEAPSIADPANSTGTFDFNWDDNSFLDAMAYFHLDRFQDYVQNTLGLTNVANYAIPVDPQGLSGADNS
;
A
#
# COMPACT_ATOMS: atom_id res chain seq x y z
N MET A 1 -33.67 0.04 7.85
CA MET A 1 -32.40 -0.09 8.59
C MET A 1 -32.35 0.86 9.77
N THR A 2 -31.98 0.36 10.95
CA THR A 2 -31.59 1.20 12.09
C THR A 2 -30.33 1.96 11.69
N ALA A 3 -30.35 3.29 11.80
CA ALA A 3 -29.19 4.12 11.48
C ALA A 3 -27.96 3.62 12.25
N LEU A 4 -26.82 3.53 11.55
CA LEU A 4 -25.52 3.29 12.17
C LEU A 4 -25.38 4.18 13.41
N SER A 5 -25.04 3.57 14.54
CA SER A 5 -24.85 4.28 15.80
C SER A 5 -23.49 3.94 16.38
N GLU A 6 -22.96 4.88 17.14
CA GLU A 6 -21.71 4.71 17.88
C GLU A 6 -22.04 3.97 19.18
N ALA A 7 -22.21 2.66 19.07
CA ALA A 7 -22.48 1.83 20.22
C ALA A 7 -21.19 1.58 21.03
N PRO A 8 -21.26 1.34 22.36
CA PRO A 8 -20.08 1.15 23.21
C PRO A 8 -19.09 0.08 22.73
N GLU A 9 -19.60 -0.92 22.02
CA GLU A 9 -18.85 -2.05 21.47
C GLU A 9 -18.33 -1.82 20.04
N SER A 10 -18.74 -0.73 19.39
CA SER A 10 -18.21 -0.33 18.08
C SER A 10 -16.73 0.06 18.20
N ARG A 11 -15.89 -0.52 17.35
CA ARG A 11 -14.52 -0.09 17.11
C ARG A 11 -14.52 0.94 16.00
N ILE A 12 -14.27 2.20 16.37
CA ILE A 12 -14.31 3.35 15.47
C ILE A 12 -12.95 4.02 15.44
N THR A 13 -12.44 4.28 14.24
CA THR A 13 -11.34 5.22 14.00
C THR A 13 -11.86 6.44 13.28
N ARG A 14 -11.21 7.59 13.46
CA ARG A 14 -11.63 8.87 12.89
C ARG A 14 -10.51 9.56 12.14
N ASP A 15 -10.93 10.39 11.20
CA ASP A 15 -10.08 11.33 10.51
C ASP A 15 -9.76 12.52 11.42
N ASP A 16 -8.47 12.85 11.56
CA ASP A 16 -7.99 13.86 12.50
C ASP A 16 -8.50 15.28 12.20
N HIS A 17 -8.89 15.56 10.95
CA HIS A 17 -9.30 16.90 10.52
C HIS A 17 -10.81 17.07 10.41
N SER A 18 -11.51 16.07 9.87
CA SER A 18 -12.95 16.14 9.60
C SER A 18 -13.82 15.50 10.69
N ASP A 19 -13.20 14.76 11.62
CA ASP A 19 -13.88 13.90 12.61
C ASP A 19 -14.76 12.82 11.95
N ALA A 20 -14.60 12.61 10.64
CA ALA A 20 -15.30 11.57 9.90
C ALA A 20 -14.82 10.18 10.33
N ILE A 21 -15.73 9.22 10.38
CA ILE A 21 -15.36 7.82 10.63
C ILE A 21 -14.49 7.30 9.48
N ARG A 22 -13.30 6.76 9.79
CA ARG A 22 -12.40 6.06 8.86
C ARG A 22 -12.64 4.55 8.86
N THR A 23 -12.93 4.00 10.03
CA THR A 23 -13.30 2.60 10.19
C THR A 23 -14.46 2.52 11.15
N TRP A 24 -15.48 1.77 10.75
CA TRP A 24 -16.53 1.31 11.65
C TRP A 24 -16.58 -0.20 11.61
N PHE A 25 -16.47 -0.81 12.77
CA PHE A 25 -16.65 -2.25 12.94
C PHE A 25 -17.38 -2.49 14.26
N ASN A 26 -18.40 -3.32 14.25
CA ASN A 26 -19.06 -3.72 15.49
C ASN A 26 -19.34 -5.23 15.46
N PRO A 27 -18.68 -6.03 16.32
CA PRO A 27 -18.85 -7.48 16.33
C PRO A 27 -20.21 -7.94 16.88
N GLU A 28 -20.88 -7.12 17.69
CA GLU A 28 -22.21 -7.43 18.25
C GLU A 28 -23.34 -6.77 17.44
N PHE A 29 -23.01 -5.92 16.47
CA PHE A 29 -24.02 -5.29 15.63
C PHE A 29 -24.71 -6.35 14.79
N ARG A 30 -25.98 -6.54 15.07
CA ARG A 30 -26.89 -7.29 14.23
C ARG A 30 -27.86 -6.28 13.68
N SER A 31 -27.77 -5.96 12.38
CA SER A 31 -28.88 -5.25 11.74
C SER A 31 -30.13 -6.11 11.94
N GLU A 32 -31.14 -5.58 12.63
CA GLU A 32 -32.38 -6.34 12.92
C GLU A 32 -33.10 -6.77 11.64
N GLU A 33 -32.79 -6.13 10.51
CA GLU A 33 -33.19 -6.51 9.16
C GLU A 33 -32.12 -7.44 8.55
N ALA A 34 -32.41 -8.74 8.51
CA ALA A 34 -31.75 -9.68 7.62
C ALA A 34 -32.22 -9.43 6.17
N LYS A 35 -31.26 -9.36 5.23
CA LYS A 35 -31.40 -8.97 3.82
C LYS A 35 -32.23 -7.70 3.60
N ALA A 36 -31.58 -6.54 3.59
CA ALA A 36 -32.09 -5.46 2.75
C ALA A 36 -32.29 -6.02 1.33
N ASP A 37 -33.51 -5.94 0.80
CA ASP A 37 -33.79 -6.37 -0.57
C ASP A 37 -32.86 -5.64 -1.54
N GLY A 38 -32.36 -6.34 -2.57
CA GLY A 38 -31.50 -5.76 -3.60
C GLY A 38 -30.11 -6.38 -3.70
N THR A 39 -29.34 -5.91 -4.69
CA THR A 39 -27.96 -6.36 -4.94
C THR A 39 -27.02 -5.88 -3.82
N PRO A 40 -25.84 -6.50 -3.63
CA PRO A 40 -24.85 -6.03 -2.66
C PRO A 40 -24.54 -4.53 -2.79
N GLU A 41 -24.44 -4.03 -4.02
CA GLU A 41 -24.20 -2.62 -4.34
C GLU A 41 -25.36 -1.71 -3.88
N GLU A 42 -26.61 -2.12 -4.12
CA GLU A 42 -27.79 -1.38 -3.66
C GLU A 42 -27.81 -1.28 -2.12
N ARG A 43 -27.50 -2.37 -1.42
CA ARG A 43 -27.37 -2.39 0.05
C ARG A 43 -26.24 -1.49 0.52
N ALA A 44 -25.07 -1.55 -0.11
CA ALA A 44 -23.93 -0.70 0.24
C ALA A 44 -24.28 0.78 0.07
N ARG A 45 -24.86 1.17 -1.07
CA ARG A 45 -25.30 2.56 -1.29
C ARG A 45 -26.33 3.02 -0.27
N GLN A 46 -27.29 2.17 0.09
CA GLN A 46 -28.25 2.49 1.14
C GLN A 46 -27.55 2.78 2.48
N VAL A 47 -26.67 1.87 2.92
CA VAL A 47 -25.90 2.02 4.18
C VAL A 47 -25.09 3.32 4.16
N LEU A 48 -24.38 3.61 3.07
CA LEU A 48 -23.57 4.83 2.95
C LEU A 48 -24.44 6.09 2.98
N ALA A 49 -25.60 6.10 2.32
CA ALA A 49 -26.50 7.24 2.31
C ALA A 49 -27.13 7.51 3.69
N GLU A 50 -27.51 6.44 4.40
CA GLU A 50 -28.09 6.53 5.74
C GLU A 50 -27.06 6.96 6.80
N SER A 51 -25.78 6.64 6.60
CA SER A 51 -24.67 6.98 7.51
C SER A 51 -23.89 8.25 7.14
N ALA A 52 -24.36 9.00 6.14
CA ALA A 52 -23.65 10.17 5.60
C ALA A 52 -23.23 11.23 6.65
N GLN A 53 -24.01 11.40 7.72
CA GLN A 53 -23.65 12.34 8.79
C GLN A 53 -22.42 11.88 9.60
N LEU A 54 -22.24 10.58 9.80
CA LEU A 54 -21.13 10.01 10.54
C LEU A 54 -19.83 10.03 9.72
N PHE A 55 -19.94 9.67 8.44
CA PHE A 55 -18.82 9.63 7.51
C PHE A 55 -18.55 10.95 6.78
N LYS A 56 -19.35 11.99 7.03
CA LYS A 56 -19.19 13.36 6.49
C LYS A 56 -19.17 13.47 4.95
N TRP A 57 -19.65 12.48 4.21
CA TRP A 57 -19.88 12.58 2.77
C TRP A 57 -21.29 13.08 2.44
N LYS A 58 -21.58 13.30 1.15
CA LYS A 58 -22.92 13.73 0.72
C LYS A 58 -23.87 12.55 0.73
N LYS A 59 -25.09 12.75 1.22
CA LYS A 59 -26.15 11.73 1.19
C LYS A 59 -26.53 11.29 -0.24
N SER A 60 -26.28 12.12 -1.26
CA SER A 60 -26.53 11.74 -2.66
C SER A 60 -25.53 10.73 -3.21
N LEU A 61 -24.34 10.62 -2.60
CA LEU A 61 -23.24 9.75 -3.05
C LEU A 61 -22.82 9.98 -4.51
N ASP A 62 -23.08 11.18 -5.07
CA ASP A 62 -22.75 11.49 -6.48
C ASP A 62 -21.24 11.48 -6.75
N ASP A 63 -20.43 11.58 -5.71
CA ASP A 63 -18.97 11.49 -5.72
C ASP A 63 -18.46 10.10 -5.33
N ILE A 64 -19.33 9.08 -5.23
CA ILE A 64 -18.95 7.70 -4.90
C ILE A 64 -19.46 6.73 -5.98
N VAL A 65 -18.54 5.97 -6.57
CA VAL A 65 -18.78 5.08 -7.71
C VAL A 65 -18.57 3.63 -7.29
N ASP A 66 -19.40 2.72 -7.78
CA ASP A 66 -19.24 1.29 -7.49
C ASP A 66 -18.10 0.71 -8.35
N GLU A 67 -17.19 -0.05 -7.74
CA GLU A 67 -16.05 -0.65 -8.42
C GLU A 67 -16.28 -2.14 -8.68
N ARG A 68 -16.50 -2.90 -7.60
CA ARG A 68 -16.67 -4.36 -7.68
C ARG A 68 -17.31 -4.93 -6.43
N VAL A 69 -17.90 -6.11 -6.59
CA VAL A 69 -18.31 -6.99 -5.49
C VAL A 69 -17.34 -8.16 -5.40
N ILE A 70 -16.89 -8.46 -4.19
CA ILE A 70 -16.02 -9.59 -3.86
C ILE A 70 -16.82 -10.53 -2.96
N ALA A 71 -17.15 -11.71 -3.47
CA ALA A 71 -17.80 -12.76 -2.69
C ALA A 71 -16.74 -13.70 -2.10
N GLY A 72 -16.81 -13.93 -0.79
CA GLY A 72 -15.98 -14.86 -0.05
C GLY A 72 -16.82 -15.88 0.74
N PRO A 73 -16.20 -16.94 1.29
CA PRO A 73 -16.90 -17.86 2.18
C PRO A 73 -17.45 -17.10 3.40
N GLY A 74 -18.77 -17.01 3.51
CA GLY A 74 -19.42 -16.34 4.65
C GLY A 74 -19.44 -14.81 4.60
N SER A 75 -19.00 -14.17 3.51
CA SER A 75 -18.96 -12.70 3.41
C SER A 75 -19.08 -12.16 1.99
N GLU A 76 -19.63 -10.96 1.86
CA GLU A 76 -19.65 -10.18 0.62
C GLU A 76 -19.07 -8.79 0.88
N SER A 77 -18.11 -8.34 0.07
CA SER A 77 -17.51 -7.01 0.18
C SER A 77 -17.85 -6.19 -1.06
N VAL A 78 -18.38 -4.99 -0.87
CA VAL A 78 -18.61 -4.02 -1.94
C VAL A 78 -17.54 -2.97 -1.86
N ARG A 79 -16.77 -2.82 -2.94
CA ARG A 79 -15.74 -1.79 -3.06
C ARG A 79 -16.26 -0.65 -3.92
N LEU A 80 -16.06 0.56 -3.45
CA LEU A 80 -16.43 1.80 -4.09
C LEU A 80 -15.22 2.75 -4.08
N SER A 81 -15.21 3.73 -4.98
CA SER A 81 -14.16 4.74 -5.09
C SER A 81 -14.75 6.16 -5.12
N GLN A 82 -13.94 7.15 -4.78
CA GLN A 82 -14.35 8.55 -4.86
C GLN A 82 -14.06 9.12 -6.25
N THR A 83 -14.96 9.98 -6.73
CA THR A 83 -14.68 10.93 -7.81
C THR A 83 -14.79 12.36 -7.33
N PHE A 84 -13.94 13.23 -7.87
CA PHE A 84 -14.01 14.67 -7.67
C PHE A 84 -14.22 15.36 -9.01
N LYS A 85 -15.39 16.00 -9.18
CA LYS A 85 -15.81 16.61 -10.46
C LYS A 85 -15.71 15.63 -11.64
N LYS A 86 -16.12 14.37 -11.41
CA LYS A 86 -16.09 13.23 -12.37
C LYS A 86 -14.68 12.72 -12.72
N VAL A 87 -13.65 13.16 -12.01
CA VAL A 87 -12.29 12.60 -12.12
C VAL A 87 -12.07 11.65 -10.94
N PRO A 88 -11.59 10.42 -11.15
CA PRO A 88 -11.30 9.48 -10.07
C PRO A 88 -10.27 10.07 -9.10
N VAL A 89 -10.44 9.83 -7.80
CA VAL A 89 -9.49 10.22 -6.76
C VAL A 89 -8.62 9.00 -6.45
N ASP A 90 -7.30 9.18 -6.53
CA ASP A 90 -6.36 8.10 -6.21
C ASP A 90 -6.45 7.70 -4.74
N SER A 91 -6.32 6.41 -4.45
CA SER A 91 -6.29 5.85 -3.08
C SER A 91 -7.51 6.24 -2.21
N SER A 92 -8.72 6.21 -2.78
CA SER A 92 -9.95 6.73 -2.17
C SER A 92 -11.01 5.67 -1.84
N ASP A 93 -10.58 4.45 -1.53
CA ASP A 93 -11.47 3.30 -1.42
C ASP A 93 -12.43 3.37 -0.25
N ILE A 94 -13.66 2.94 -0.53
CA ILE A 94 -14.68 2.69 0.48
C ILE A 94 -15.07 1.22 0.34
N VAL A 95 -14.97 0.48 1.44
CA VAL A 95 -15.26 -0.95 1.47
C VAL A 95 -16.36 -1.20 2.46
N VAL A 96 -17.49 -1.74 1.99
CA VAL A 96 -18.63 -2.12 2.82
C VAL A 96 -18.70 -3.64 2.85
N ASN A 97 -18.55 -4.23 4.03
CA ASN A 97 -18.55 -5.67 4.21
C ASN A 97 -19.86 -6.15 4.81
N PHE A 98 -20.37 -7.24 4.28
CA PHE A 98 -21.55 -7.96 4.73
C PHE A 98 -21.20 -9.40 5.09
N ASP A 99 -21.97 -10.00 6.00
CA ASP A 99 -21.96 -11.45 6.21
C ASP A 99 -22.83 -12.20 5.16
N ASP A 100 -22.90 -13.52 5.27
CA ASP A 100 -23.68 -14.40 4.37
C ASP A 100 -25.20 -14.20 4.46
N GLU A 101 -25.69 -13.59 5.53
CA GLU A 101 -27.09 -13.15 5.65
C GLU A 101 -27.32 -11.73 5.10
N GLY A 102 -26.28 -11.08 4.56
CA GLY A 102 -26.34 -9.75 3.97
C GLY A 102 -26.43 -8.63 5.02
N ARG A 103 -26.06 -8.90 6.27
CA ARG A 103 -26.03 -7.90 7.35
C ARG A 103 -24.71 -7.16 7.34
N LEU A 104 -24.76 -5.86 7.65
CA LEU A 104 -23.57 -5.02 7.68
C LEU A 104 -22.61 -5.49 8.78
N HIS A 105 -21.35 -5.74 8.41
CA HIS A 105 -20.29 -6.19 9.30
C HIS A 105 -19.26 -5.09 9.59
N SER A 106 -18.77 -4.40 8.56
CA SER A 106 -17.79 -3.30 8.70
C SER A 106 -17.80 -2.33 7.52
N ILE A 107 -17.30 -1.13 7.77
CA ILE A 107 -17.03 -0.12 6.75
C ILE A 107 -15.62 0.41 6.94
N TYR A 108 -14.82 0.39 5.87
CA TYR A 108 -13.51 1.03 5.78
C TYR A 108 -13.58 2.17 4.75
N ASN A 109 -12.95 3.30 5.03
CA ASN A 109 -13.13 4.53 4.27
C ASN A 109 -11.84 5.35 4.17
N ASP A 110 -11.31 5.47 2.94
CA ASP A 110 -10.19 6.33 2.57
C ASP A 110 -10.64 7.57 1.76
N PHE A 111 -11.90 8.02 1.90
CA PHE A 111 -12.41 9.21 1.22
C PHE A 111 -11.56 10.46 1.54
N HIS A 112 -11.27 11.27 0.52
CA HIS A 112 -10.48 12.48 0.65
C HIS A 112 -11.39 13.69 0.90
N TYR A 113 -11.36 14.22 2.13
CA TYR A 113 -12.21 15.34 2.58
C TYR A 113 -11.61 16.73 2.29
N ASP A 114 -10.30 16.78 2.07
CA ASP A 114 -9.47 17.98 2.00
C ASP A 114 -9.11 18.39 0.56
N ILE A 115 -9.70 17.75 -0.46
CA ILE A 115 -9.53 18.15 -1.87
C ILE A 115 -9.98 19.61 -2.04
N PRO A 116 -9.10 20.53 -2.49
CA PRO A 116 -9.46 21.94 -2.65
C PRO A 116 -10.56 22.12 -3.69
N ARG A 117 -11.63 22.84 -3.33
CA ARG A 117 -12.75 23.15 -4.26
C ARG A 117 -12.29 23.90 -5.52
N SER A 118 -11.18 24.63 -5.41
CA SER A 118 -10.51 25.37 -6.49
C SER A 118 -9.81 24.46 -7.51
N LEU A 119 -9.51 23.20 -7.18
CA LEU A 119 -8.98 22.25 -8.14
C LEU A 119 -10.03 22.01 -9.22
N ASP A 120 -9.71 22.28 -10.49
CA ASP A 120 -10.65 22.16 -11.60
C ASP A 120 -10.03 21.29 -12.71
N PRO A 121 -10.59 20.09 -13.00
CA PRO A 121 -10.15 19.23 -14.09
C PRO A 121 -9.96 19.94 -15.44
N LYS A 122 -10.70 21.02 -15.70
CA LYS A 122 -10.55 21.82 -16.92
C LYS A 122 -9.21 22.54 -17.04
N ASN A 123 -8.46 22.66 -15.95
CA ASN A 123 -7.13 23.26 -15.94
C ASN A 123 -6.03 22.29 -16.37
N ALA A 124 -6.34 21.00 -16.59
CA ALA A 124 -5.40 20.07 -17.20
C ALA A 124 -5.01 20.57 -18.61
N LYS A 125 -3.71 20.83 -18.80
CA LYS A 125 -3.14 21.34 -20.06
C LYS A 125 -2.49 20.23 -20.88
N LEU A 126 -2.01 19.19 -20.20
CA LEU A 126 -1.36 18.05 -20.81
C LEU A 126 -2.41 17.01 -21.21
N ASN A 127 -2.39 16.58 -22.47
CA ASN A 127 -3.21 15.46 -22.93
C ASN A 127 -2.51 14.12 -22.67
N GLU A 128 -3.27 13.03 -22.83
CA GLU A 128 -2.80 11.66 -22.60
C GLU A 128 -1.53 11.35 -23.39
N ASP A 129 -1.51 11.63 -24.70
CA ASP A 129 -0.35 11.39 -25.57
C ASP A 129 0.93 12.10 -25.08
N ALA A 130 0.81 13.32 -24.56
CA ALA A 130 1.95 14.06 -24.04
C ALA A 130 2.45 13.48 -22.71
N ALA A 131 1.54 13.02 -21.85
CA ALA A 131 1.90 12.31 -20.62
C ALA A 131 2.58 10.97 -20.92
N LEU A 132 2.08 10.20 -21.91
CA LEU A 132 2.67 8.94 -22.35
C LEU A 132 4.08 9.13 -22.92
N ARG A 133 4.35 10.22 -23.65
CA ARG A 133 5.72 10.55 -24.10
C ARG A 133 6.67 10.73 -22.92
N ILE A 134 6.26 11.46 -21.90
CA ILE A 134 7.07 11.65 -20.67
C ILE A 134 7.36 10.29 -20.00
N ALA A 135 6.35 9.43 -19.84
CA ALA A 135 6.53 8.10 -19.28
C ALA A 135 7.48 7.22 -20.12
N HIS A 136 7.34 7.25 -21.46
CA HIS A 136 8.24 6.49 -22.34
C HIS A 136 9.68 7.00 -22.34
N GLU A 137 9.89 8.31 -22.22
CA GLU A 137 11.23 8.89 -22.08
C GLU A 137 11.89 8.48 -20.76
N LEU A 138 11.14 8.50 -19.65
CA LEU A 138 11.62 8.00 -18.35
C LEU A 138 12.00 6.51 -18.41
N LEU A 139 11.20 5.71 -19.13
CA LEU A 139 11.40 4.27 -19.26
C LEU A 139 12.23 3.89 -20.50
N ALA A 140 13.02 4.82 -21.05
CA ALA A 140 13.80 4.60 -22.27
C ALA A 140 14.82 3.45 -22.14
N SER A 141 15.27 3.15 -20.91
CA SER A 141 16.17 2.02 -20.62
C SER A 141 15.50 0.64 -20.78
N HIS A 142 14.17 0.57 -20.77
CA HIS A 142 13.42 -0.68 -20.89
C HIS A 142 12.87 -0.86 -22.30
N LYS A 143 12.91 -2.08 -22.85
CA LYS A 143 12.35 -2.39 -24.17
C LYS A 143 10.92 -2.92 -24.02
N LYS A 144 10.23 -3.13 -25.16
CA LYS A 144 8.87 -3.74 -25.22
C LYS A 144 7.93 -3.23 -24.12
N ARG A 145 7.71 -1.92 -24.10
CA ARG A 145 6.82 -1.26 -23.13
C ARG A 145 5.38 -1.41 -23.57
N GLU A 146 4.53 -1.86 -22.67
CA GLU A 146 3.08 -1.97 -22.81
C GLU A 146 2.43 -1.05 -21.77
N VAL A 147 1.62 -0.11 -22.24
CA VAL A 147 0.84 0.78 -21.36
C VAL A 147 -0.42 0.01 -20.96
N ILE A 148 -0.58 -0.26 -19.67
CA ILE A 148 -1.73 -0.97 -19.10
C ILE A 148 -2.90 -0.01 -18.89
N SER A 149 -2.59 1.19 -18.40
CA SER A 149 -3.57 2.26 -18.22
C SER A 149 -2.89 3.63 -18.26
N ALA A 150 -3.67 4.65 -18.61
CA ALA A 150 -3.29 6.05 -18.55
C ALA A 150 -4.55 6.87 -18.22
N GLU A 151 -4.71 7.22 -16.95
CA GLU A 151 -5.94 7.84 -16.45
C GLU A 151 -5.65 9.19 -15.81
N LEU A 152 -6.52 10.18 -16.06
CA LEU A 152 -6.48 11.43 -15.32
C LEU A 152 -7.11 11.19 -13.94
N VAL A 153 -6.35 11.45 -12.88
CA VAL A 153 -6.75 11.27 -11.48
C VAL A 153 -6.57 12.57 -10.69
N VAL A 154 -7.31 12.70 -9.59
CA VAL A 154 -6.95 13.61 -8.50
C VAL A 154 -6.01 12.87 -7.56
N TYR A 155 -4.78 13.34 -7.46
CA TYR A 155 -3.71 12.69 -6.71
C TYR A 155 -3.26 13.57 -5.54
N GLN A 156 -3.26 13.00 -4.33
CA GLN A 156 -2.65 13.64 -3.16
C GLN A 156 -1.15 13.34 -3.17
N TYR A 157 -0.33 14.37 -3.34
CA TYR A 157 1.12 14.22 -3.38
C TYR A 157 1.65 13.73 -2.03
N ARG A 158 2.46 12.67 -2.08
CA ARG A 158 3.20 12.13 -0.93
C ARG A 158 4.67 12.14 -1.28
N GLU A 159 5.51 12.66 -0.39
CA GLU A 159 6.95 12.56 -0.57
C GLU A 159 7.38 11.14 -0.28
N LEU A 160 7.59 10.34 -1.33
CA LEU A 160 8.33 9.09 -1.18
C LEU A 160 9.81 9.44 -1.05
N ARG A 161 10.42 9.10 0.09
CA ARG A 161 11.87 9.08 0.23
C ARG A 161 12.44 7.99 -0.69
N GLU A 162 12.69 8.37 -1.94
CA GLU A 162 13.50 7.60 -2.88
C GLU A 162 14.91 7.52 -2.31
N ASN A 163 15.32 6.32 -1.90
CA ASN A 163 16.62 6.12 -1.31
C ASN A 163 17.67 6.21 -2.43
N ASN A 164 18.15 7.42 -2.71
CA ASN A 164 19.34 7.66 -3.53
C ASN A 164 20.55 7.08 -2.78
N GLY A 165 20.75 5.77 -2.90
CA GLY A 165 21.91 5.10 -2.35
C GLY A 165 23.18 5.79 -2.86
N LYS A 166 23.92 6.43 -1.96
CA LYS A 166 25.27 6.92 -2.26
C LYS A 166 26.17 5.69 -2.41
N GLY A 167 26.47 5.29 -3.65
CA GLY A 167 27.64 4.44 -3.92
C GLY A 167 27.54 3.51 -5.12
N GLY A 168 28.36 3.81 -6.14
CA GLY A 168 29.25 2.83 -6.77
C GLY A 168 28.68 1.77 -7.74
N HIS A 169 28.92 2.02 -9.03
CA HIS A 169 29.03 1.07 -10.15
C HIS A 169 27.74 0.53 -10.80
N GLU A 170 27.61 0.80 -12.11
CA GLU A 170 26.54 0.39 -13.03
C GLU A 170 25.13 0.42 -12.44
N HIS A 171 24.45 1.56 -12.56
CA HIS A 171 23.05 1.69 -12.18
C HIS A 171 22.23 0.56 -12.83
N ALA A 172 21.79 -0.38 -12.00
CA ALA A 172 20.80 -1.37 -12.38
C ALA A 172 19.66 -0.64 -13.14
N PRO A 173 19.06 -1.24 -14.16
CA PRO A 173 18.12 -0.54 -15.02
C PRO A 173 16.97 0.22 -14.32
N ARG A 174 16.58 -0.24 -13.13
CA ARG A 174 15.72 0.45 -12.16
C ARG A 174 16.29 1.80 -11.72
N GLU A 175 17.51 1.81 -11.19
CA GLU A 175 18.20 3.02 -10.71
C GLU A 175 18.34 4.07 -11.80
N ARG A 176 18.44 3.67 -13.08
CA ARG A 176 18.47 4.61 -14.21
C ARG A 176 17.14 5.34 -14.39
N VAL A 177 16.02 4.65 -14.18
CA VAL A 177 14.68 5.25 -14.25
C VAL A 177 14.47 6.20 -13.07
N LEU A 178 14.82 5.76 -11.86
CA LEU A 178 14.68 6.58 -10.65
C LEU A 178 15.60 7.82 -10.71
N ALA A 179 16.85 7.67 -11.16
CA ALA A 179 17.75 8.80 -11.36
C ALA A 179 17.22 9.78 -12.43
N ALA A 180 16.64 9.28 -13.52
CA ALA A 180 16.03 10.13 -14.54
C ALA A 180 14.79 10.90 -14.00
N ALA A 181 13.98 10.25 -13.16
CA ALA A 181 12.87 10.89 -12.47
C ALA A 181 13.35 11.97 -11.49
N ALA A 182 14.38 11.67 -10.69
CA ALA A 182 14.99 12.61 -9.76
C ALA A 182 15.56 13.84 -10.49
N LEU A 183 16.28 13.66 -11.60
CA LEU A 183 16.78 14.76 -12.43
C LEU A 183 15.65 15.66 -12.94
N ARG A 184 14.56 15.08 -13.47
CA ARG A 184 13.41 15.87 -13.92
C ARG A 184 12.74 16.65 -12.78
N ARG A 185 12.76 16.13 -11.55
CA ARG A 185 12.28 16.86 -10.38
C ARG A 185 13.21 18.01 -10.00
N VAL A 186 14.54 17.82 -10.08
CA VAL A 186 15.51 18.92 -9.88
C VAL A 186 15.24 20.04 -10.89
N ASP A 187 15.11 19.69 -12.18
CA ASP A 187 14.79 20.67 -13.24
C ASP A 187 13.46 21.40 -12.96
N ALA A 188 12.46 20.68 -12.44
CA ALA A 188 11.17 21.27 -12.05
C ALA A 188 11.31 22.25 -10.89
N VAL A 189 12.08 21.89 -9.86
CA VAL A 189 12.37 22.75 -8.69
C VAL A 189 13.13 24.00 -9.10
N GLU A 190 14.15 23.87 -9.96
CA GLU A 190 14.88 25.01 -10.54
C GLU A 190 13.95 25.90 -11.39
N GLY A 191 12.96 25.30 -12.05
CA GLY A 191 11.86 25.99 -12.75
C GLY A 191 10.78 26.58 -11.83
N GLY A 192 10.90 26.44 -10.51
CA GLY A 192 9.98 26.99 -9.52
C GLY A 192 8.79 26.10 -9.14
N PHE A 193 8.74 24.86 -9.59
CA PHE A 193 7.72 23.88 -9.21
C PHE A 193 8.21 23.00 -8.06
N VAL A 194 7.64 23.19 -6.87
CA VAL A 194 7.95 22.38 -5.68
C VAL A 194 6.65 21.74 -5.16
N PRO A 195 6.39 20.46 -5.45
CA PRO A 195 5.17 19.82 -4.98
C PRO A 195 5.18 19.71 -3.44
N GLN A 196 4.03 19.94 -2.81
CA GLN A 196 3.92 19.99 -1.35
C GLN A 196 3.23 18.72 -0.84
N PRO A 197 3.81 17.97 0.12
CA PRO A 197 3.16 16.81 0.72
C PRO A 197 1.76 17.15 1.24
N GLY A 198 0.79 16.26 0.98
CA GLY A 198 -0.62 16.44 1.30
C GLY A 198 -1.39 17.33 0.32
N SER A 199 -0.73 18.05 -0.58
CA SER A 199 -1.41 18.85 -1.60
C SER A 199 -1.94 18.00 -2.75
N TYR A 200 -3.03 18.47 -3.37
CA TYR A 200 -3.69 17.76 -4.46
C TYR A 200 -3.33 18.30 -5.83
N TYR A 201 -3.11 17.38 -6.76
CA TYR A 201 -2.76 17.65 -8.15
C TYR A 201 -3.71 16.90 -9.07
N LEU A 202 -3.97 17.46 -10.25
CA LEU A 202 -4.47 16.67 -11.36
C LEU A 202 -3.28 15.95 -11.96
N ALA A 203 -3.31 14.63 -12.01
CA ALA A 203 -2.18 13.84 -12.48
C ALA A 203 -2.64 12.82 -13.52
N TRP A 204 -1.80 12.59 -14.53
CA TRP A 204 -1.88 11.38 -15.34
C TRP A 204 -1.24 10.24 -14.55
N ASP A 205 -2.02 9.24 -14.16
CA ASP A 205 -1.57 7.96 -13.60
C ASP A 205 -1.36 6.96 -14.73
N ILE A 206 -0.10 6.69 -15.05
CA ILE A 206 0.29 5.86 -16.17
C ILE A 206 0.95 4.59 -15.65
N ARG A 207 0.36 3.43 -15.97
CA ARG A 207 0.91 2.11 -15.60
C ARG A 207 1.54 1.45 -16.82
N VAL A 208 2.81 1.07 -16.71
CA VAL A 208 3.59 0.49 -17.81
C VAL A 208 4.23 -0.83 -17.39
N LEU A 209 3.99 -1.89 -18.15
CA LEU A 209 4.82 -3.10 -18.12
C LEU A 209 5.93 -2.98 -19.16
N ALA A 210 7.12 -3.47 -18.85
CA ALA A 210 8.27 -3.41 -19.73
C ALA A 210 9.11 -4.69 -19.65
N GLN A 211 9.90 -4.96 -20.70
CA GLN A 211 10.80 -6.11 -20.76
C GLN A 211 12.21 -5.74 -21.23
N ASN A 212 13.20 -6.59 -20.92
CA ASN A 212 14.62 -6.36 -21.25
C ASN A 212 15.11 -4.96 -20.85
N PRO A 213 15.08 -4.63 -19.55
CA PRO A 213 14.79 -5.49 -18.39
C PRO A 213 13.31 -5.54 -18.04
N ARG A 214 12.89 -6.53 -17.23
CA ARG A 214 11.51 -6.56 -16.71
C ARG A 214 11.32 -5.37 -15.77
N GLY A 215 10.19 -4.71 -15.91
CA GLY A 215 9.78 -3.58 -15.08
C GLY A 215 8.26 -3.43 -15.10
N ALA A 216 7.65 -3.17 -13.96
CA ALA A 216 6.28 -2.67 -13.85
C ALA A 216 6.38 -1.30 -13.19
N TRP A 217 5.80 -0.27 -13.78
CA TRP A 217 6.02 1.11 -13.39
C TRP A 217 4.70 1.85 -13.26
N ARG A 218 4.56 2.66 -12.23
CA ARG A 218 3.53 3.70 -12.11
C ARG A 218 4.20 5.06 -12.24
N VAL A 219 3.82 5.83 -13.25
CA VAL A 219 4.36 7.17 -13.51
C VAL A 219 3.24 8.19 -13.33
N LEU A 220 3.39 9.06 -12.35
CA LEU A 220 2.46 10.14 -12.04
C LEU A 220 3.02 11.46 -12.58
N VAL A 221 2.32 12.05 -13.55
CA VAL A 221 2.71 13.31 -14.20
C VAL A 221 1.67 14.38 -13.92
N ASP A 222 2.06 15.53 -13.39
CA ASP A 222 1.15 16.66 -13.18
C ASP A 222 0.55 17.11 -14.51
N ALA A 223 -0.78 17.07 -14.61
CA ALA A 223 -1.53 17.32 -15.83
C ALA A 223 -1.56 18.80 -16.23
N VAL A 224 -1.10 19.72 -15.35
CA VAL A 224 -1.07 21.17 -15.62
C VAL A 224 0.29 21.61 -16.16
N SER A 225 1.37 21.16 -15.53
CA SER A 225 2.75 21.58 -15.80
C SER A 225 3.53 20.56 -16.64
N GLY A 226 3.16 19.28 -16.58
CA GLY A 226 3.94 18.18 -17.17
C GLY A 226 5.13 17.73 -16.33
N HIS A 227 5.29 18.25 -15.10
CA HIS A 227 6.33 17.78 -14.20
C HIS A 227 6.00 16.39 -13.64
N VAL A 228 7.03 15.59 -13.44
CA VAL A 228 6.91 14.25 -12.87
C VAL A 228 6.71 14.38 -11.36
N LEU A 229 5.52 14.04 -10.88
CA LEU A 229 5.21 14.01 -9.45
C LEU A 229 5.88 12.80 -8.81
N GLN A 230 5.64 11.61 -9.35
CA GLN A 230 6.13 10.36 -8.77
C GLN A 230 6.46 9.31 -9.83
N VAL A 231 7.47 8.49 -9.56
CA VAL A 231 7.73 7.25 -10.31
C VAL A 231 7.84 6.14 -9.29
N ILE A 232 6.95 5.17 -9.37
CA ILE A 232 6.92 4.01 -8.46
C ILE A 232 7.27 2.78 -9.28
N ASP A 233 8.22 2.02 -8.76
CA ASP A 233 8.50 0.68 -9.26
C ASP A 233 7.44 -0.27 -8.68
N LEU A 234 6.55 -0.78 -9.53
CA LEU A 234 5.53 -1.79 -9.22
C LEU A 234 6.07 -3.22 -9.34
N SER A 235 7.34 -3.36 -9.70
CA SER A 235 8.00 -4.62 -9.94
C SER A 235 8.20 -5.47 -8.69
N GLN A 236 7.99 -6.77 -8.84
CA GLN A 236 8.33 -7.82 -7.86
C GLN A 236 9.28 -8.80 -8.56
N TYR A 237 10.58 -8.87 -8.21
CA TYR A 237 11.56 -9.54 -9.09
C TYR A 237 12.57 -10.50 -8.45
N ALA A 238 12.45 -10.84 -7.17
CA ALA A 238 13.13 -12.00 -6.61
C ALA A 238 12.34 -12.67 -5.50
N SER A 239 12.57 -13.96 -5.32
CA SER A 239 12.15 -14.70 -4.14
C SER A 239 13.37 -15.34 -3.49
N GLY A 240 13.26 -15.53 -2.19
CA GLY A 240 14.27 -16.15 -1.36
C GLY A 240 13.65 -17.16 -0.42
N THR A 241 14.44 -17.58 0.57
CA THR A 241 14.02 -18.46 1.66
C THR A 241 14.44 -17.85 2.98
N ALA A 242 13.61 -17.99 4.00
CA ALA A 242 13.96 -17.57 5.36
C ALA A 242 13.59 -18.63 6.39
N LYS A 243 14.18 -18.50 7.58
CA LYS A 243 13.72 -19.16 8.79
C LYS A 243 13.03 -18.13 9.68
N VAL A 244 11.76 -18.40 10.03
CA VAL A 244 10.90 -17.51 10.86
C VAL A 244 10.11 -18.34 11.87
N PHE A 245 9.48 -17.69 12.85
CA PHE A 245 8.44 -18.32 13.66
C PHE A 245 7.08 -18.13 13.00
N ASP A 246 6.45 -19.24 12.60
CA ASP A 246 5.10 -19.22 12.03
C ASP A 246 4.36 -20.53 12.35
N PRO A 247 3.50 -20.57 13.39
CA PRO A 247 3.26 -19.55 14.42
C PRO A 247 4.41 -19.49 15.45
N ASN A 248 4.19 -18.83 16.60
CA ASN A 248 5.21 -18.67 17.63
C ASN A 248 5.72 -20.03 18.22
N PRO A 249 6.92 -20.05 18.84
CA PRO A 249 7.56 -21.27 19.35
C PRO A 249 6.77 -22.06 20.40
N ILE A 250 5.94 -21.39 21.22
CA ILE A 250 5.10 -22.05 22.23
C ILE A 250 4.04 -22.92 21.52
N VAL A 251 3.45 -22.39 20.45
CA VAL A 251 2.42 -23.10 19.67
C VAL A 251 3.04 -24.26 18.89
N THR A 252 4.18 -24.05 18.22
CA THR A 252 4.82 -25.10 17.41
C THR A 252 5.36 -26.25 18.26
N SER A 253 5.89 -25.94 19.45
CA SER A 253 6.44 -26.95 20.36
C SER A 253 5.39 -27.63 21.25
N GLY A 254 4.25 -26.95 21.51
CA GLY A 254 3.30 -27.34 22.54
C GLY A 254 3.81 -27.12 23.98
N ASP A 255 4.97 -26.49 24.15
CA ASP A 255 5.60 -26.25 25.45
C ASP A 255 5.31 -24.83 25.94
N THR A 256 4.36 -24.72 26.88
CA THR A 256 3.96 -23.44 27.49
C THR A 256 4.98 -22.88 28.48
N THR A 257 6.07 -23.61 28.73
CA THR A 257 7.17 -23.19 29.60
C THR A 257 8.31 -22.50 28.85
N LEU A 258 8.29 -22.47 27.51
CA LEU A 258 9.28 -21.72 26.73
C LEU A 258 9.29 -20.24 27.11
N ARG A 259 10.49 -19.69 27.30
CA ARG A 259 10.74 -18.29 27.62
C ARG A 259 11.94 -17.81 26.79
N HIS A 260 12.14 -16.50 26.74
CA HIS A 260 13.30 -15.89 26.08
C HIS A 260 14.65 -16.48 26.58
N GLY A 261 14.75 -16.86 27.86
CA GLY A 261 15.97 -17.50 28.41
C GLY A 261 16.13 -18.99 28.13
N SER A 262 15.23 -19.63 27.36
CA SER A 262 15.36 -21.04 27.00
C SER A 262 16.57 -21.27 26.07
N ALA A 263 17.06 -22.51 26.01
CA ALA A 263 18.24 -22.82 25.22
C ALA A 263 18.05 -22.45 23.75
N ALA A 264 19.02 -21.73 23.16
CA ALA A 264 18.93 -21.25 21.78
C ALA A 264 18.68 -22.37 20.76
N ALA A 265 19.27 -23.55 20.97
CA ALA A 265 19.01 -24.72 20.11
C ALA A 265 17.54 -25.16 20.13
N THR A 266 16.89 -25.11 21.29
CA THR A 266 15.46 -25.44 21.43
C THR A 266 14.59 -24.44 20.69
N ILE A 267 14.88 -23.15 20.84
CA ILE A 267 14.14 -22.06 20.18
C ILE A 267 14.38 -22.08 18.66
N ASN A 268 15.64 -22.21 18.21
CA ASN A 268 15.98 -22.32 16.79
C ASN A 268 15.33 -23.53 16.11
N GLY A 269 15.14 -24.62 16.85
CA GLY A 269 14.40 -25.79 16.36
C GLY A 269 12.93 -25.52 16.04
N GLN A 270 12.35 -24.41 16.53
CA GLN A 270 10.97 -24.03 16.27
C GLN A 270 10.78 -23.14 15.03
N ARG A 271 11.85 -22.81 14.30
CA ARG A 271 11.74 -21.98 13.09
C ARG A 271 11.28 -22.77 11.87
N ALA A 272 10.22 -22.28 11.23
CA ALA A 272 9.74 -22.79 9.96
C ALA A 272 10.56 -22.23 8.79
N SER A 273 10.78 -23.04 7.75
CA SER A 273 11.29 -22.56 6.47
C SER A 273 10.14 -21.99 5.66
N VAL A 274 10.30 -20.75 5.20
CA VAL A 274 9.29 -20.04 4.40
C VAL A 274 9.93 -19.49 3.12
N SER A 275 9.10 -19.30 2.10
CA SER A 275 9.48 -18.46 0.96
C SER A 275 9.38 -16.99 1.36
N VAL A 276 10.32 -16.19 0.87
CA VAL A 276 10.28 -14.74 1.01
C VAL A 276 10.05 -14.17 -0.37
N GLU A 277 8.88 -13.58 -0.59
CA GLU A 277 8.44 -13.11 -1.90
C GLU A 277 8.64 -11.60 -2.05
N HIS A 278 8.35 -11.09 -3.25
CA HIS A 278 8.31 -9.67 -3.57
C HIS A 278 9.61 -8.90 -3.34
N LEU A 279 10.76 -9.59 -3.26
CA LEU A 279 12.04 -8.95 -3.04
C LEU A 279 12.44 -8.11 -4.26
N ASP A 280 13.17 -7.03 -3.98
CA ASP A 280 13.90 -6.26 -4.96
C ASP A 280 14.91 -7.18 -5.69
N ALA A 281 15.21 -6.85 -6.94
CA ALA A 281 16.26 -7.56 -7.68
C ALA A 281 17.63 -7.44 -6.96
N PRO A 282 18.52 -8.44 -7.08
CA PRO A 282 19.82 -8.40 -6.41
C PRO A 282 20.63 -7.13 -6.74
N SER A 283 21.20 -6.50 -5.71
CA SER A 283 22.08 -5.34 -5.82
C SER A 283 23.48 -5.71 -5.35
N GLY A 284 24.51 -5.41 -6.16
CA GLY A 284 25.89 -5.84 -5.88
C GLY A 284 26.04 -7.36 -5.78
N GLY A 285 25.16 -8.12 -6.44
CA GLY A 285 25.12 -9.59 -6.37
C GLY A 285 24.40 -10.18 -5.16
N ASN A 286 23.78 -9.36 -4.30
CA ASN A 286 23.07 -9.81 -3.11
C ASN A 286 21.59 -9.44 -3.13
N LEU A 287 20.76 -10.36 -2.66
CA LEU A 287 19.39 -10.08 -2.22
C LEU A 287 19.41 -9.48 -0.82
N ARG A 288 18.42 -8.66 -0.53
CA ARG A 288 18.17 -8.04 0.78
C ARG A 288 16.70 -8.20 1.13
N LEU A 289 16.35 -8.12 2.41
CA LEU A 289 14.96 -8.09 2.88
C LEU A 289 14.31 -6.73 2.58
N ARG A 290 14.22 -6.42 1.29
CA ARG A 290 13.61 -5.22 0.73
C ARG A 290 12.82 -5.64 -0.49
N GLY A 291 11.63 -5.09 -0.64
CA GLY A 291 10.70 -5.51 -1.66
C GLY A 291 9.54 -4.55 -1.84
N SER A 292 8.55 -5.00 -2.63
CA SER A 292 7.46 -4.14 -3.11
C SER A 292 6.53 -3.66 -1.99
N PHE A 293 6.38 -4.45 -0.91
CA PHE A 293 5.51 -4.10 0.22
C PHE A 293 6.26 -3.67 1.47
N VAL A 294 7.49 -4.14 1.65
CA VAL A 294 8.26 -3.92 2.87
C VAL A 294 9.69 -3.57 2.52
N ARG A 295 10.25 -2.56 3.19
CA ARG A 295 11.66 -2.23 3.11
C ARG A 295 12.23 -2.13 4.52
N MET A 296 13.15 -3.01 4.86
CA MET A 296 13.96 -2.81 6.06
C MET A 296 14.77 -1.52 5.90
N GLN A 297 14.69 -0.67 6.93
CA GLN A 297 15.35 0.62 6.97
C GLN A 297 15.56 1.05 8.42
N GLU A 298 16.78 1.46 8.71
CA GLU A 298 17.12 2.14 9.96
C GLU A 298 16.52 3.56 9.98
N GLU A 299 15.62 3.82 10.92
CA GLU A 299 15.06 5.15 11.19
C GLU A 299 15.70 5.76 12.44
N GLU A 300 16.11 4.94 13.40
CA GLU A 300 16.76 5.36 14.65
C GLU A 300 18.07 4.60 14.93
N ALA A 301 18.82 5.03 15.93
CA ALA A 301 19.99 4.29 16.39
C ALA A 301 19.57 3.06 17.23
N PRO A 302 20.34 1.96 17.23
CA PRO A 302 21.61 1.76 16.54
C PRO A 302 21.43 1.45 15.05
N SER A 303 22.28 2.03 14.19
CA SER A 303 22.24 1.69 12.76
C SER A 303 22.85 0.31 12.53
N ILE A 304 21.98 -0.66 12.23
CA ILE A 304 22.32 -2.02 11.85
C ILE A 304 22.22 -2.12 10.33
N ALA A 305 23.09 -2.93 9.72
CA ALA A 305 23.06 -3.10 8.27
C ALA A 305 22.01 -4.15 7.89
N ASP A 306 21.14 -3.82 6.92
CA ASP A 306 20.19 -4.79 6.39
C ASP A 306 20.90 -6.08 5.94
N PRO A 307 20.29 -7.25 6.16
CA PRO A 307 20.85 -8.52 5.75
C PRO A 307 21.04 -8.58 4.24
N ALA A 308 22.20 -9.06 3.79
CA ALA A 308 22.55 -9.22 2.39
C ALA A 308 23.04 -10.64 2.11
N ASN A 309 22.44 -11.32 1.14
CA ASN A 309 22.77 -12.71 0.81
C ASN A 309 22.70 -12.97 -0.70
N SER A 310 23.73 -13.58 -1.27
CA SER A 310 23.84 -13.80 -2.72
C SER A 310 22.93 -14.90 -3.26
N THR A 311 22.47 -15.83 -2.41
CA THR A 311 21.55 -16.90 -2.79
C THR A 311 20.12 -16.65 -2.31
N GLY A 312 19.86 -15.53 -1.63
CA GLY A 312 18.55 -15.24 -1.05
C GLY A 312 18.18 -16.15 0.12
N THR A 313 19.16 -16.65 0.87
CA THR A 313 18.94 -17.51 2.04
C THR A 313 19.12 -16.69 3.32
N PHE A 314 18.02 -16.43 4.02
CA PHE A 314 17.93 -15.65 5.26
C PHE A 314 17.66 -16.57 6.45
N ASP A 315 18.65 -17.38 6.83
CA ASP A 315 18.60 -18.28 7.98
C ASP A 315 19.53 -17.76 9.08
N PHE A 316 18.96 -17.02 10.02
CA PHE A 316 19.64 -16.37 11.14
C PHE A 316 19.26 -17.03 12.45
N ASN A 317 20.10 -16.98 13.49
CA ASN A 317 19.74 -17.44 14.84
C ASN A 317 18.60 -16.61 15.43
N TRP A 318 17.75 -17.20 16.28
CA TRP A 318 16.57 -16.51 16.81
C TRP A 318 16.91 -15.23 17.60
N ASP A 319 18.12 -15.16 18.13
CA ASP A 319 18.70 -14.08 18.92
C ASP A 319 19.59 -13.13 18.08
N ASP A 320 19.63 -13.30 16.75
CA ASP A 320 20.30 -12.36 15.84
C ASP A 320 19.35 -11.21 15.46
N ASN A 321 19.86 -9.98 15.38
CA ASN A 321 19.07 -8.83 14.89
C ASN A 321 18.50 -9.08 13.48
N SER A 322 19.25 -9.76 12.61
CA SER A 322 18.82 -10.13 11.26
C SER A 322 17.64 -11.11 11.24
N PHE A 323 17.40 -11.85 12.32
CA PHE A 323 16.20 -12.68 12.45
C PHE A 323 14.95 -11.84 12.63
N LEU A 324 15.04 -10.70 13.35
CA LEU A 324 13.94 -9.74 13.47
C LEU A 324 13.58 -9.15 12.10
N ASP A 325 14.58 -8.86 11.26
CA ASP A 325 14.34 -8.41 9.87
C ASP A 325 13.57 -9.46 9.06
N ALA A 326 13.97 -10.73 9.17
CA ALA A 326 13.31 -11.84 8.47
C ALA A 326 11.86 -12.03 8.95
N MET A 327 11.63 -11.94 10.26
CA MET A 327 10.30 -11.97 10.87
C MET A 327 9.42 -10.82 10.37
N ALA A 328 9.92 -9.58 10.47
CA ALA A 328 9.19 -8.38 10.10
C ALA A 328 8.83 -8.38 8.61
N TYR A 329 9.84 -8.63 7.75
CA TYR A 329 9.62 -8.70 6.31
C TYR A 329 8.57 -9.76 5.95
N PHE A 330 8.75 -11.00 6.40
CA PHE A 330 7.86 -12.10 6.03
C PHE A 330 6.41 -11.84 6.44
N HIS A 331 6.17 -11.42 7.68
CA HIS A 331 4.80 -11.26 8.17
C HIS A 331 4.10 -10.03 7.58
N LEU A 332 4.82 -8.92 7.39
CA LEU A 332 4.25 -7.72 6.77
C LEU A 332 4.01 -7.92 5.28
N ASP A 333 4.93 -8.58 4.57
CA ASP A 333 4.78 -8.92 3.16
C ASP A 333 3.58 -9.86 2.96
N ARG A 334 3.49 -10.94 3.74
CA ARG A 334 2.34 -11.86 3.71
C ARG A 334 1.03 -11.16 4.01
N PHE A 335 1.02 -10.22 4.95
CA PHE A 335 -0.18 -9.45 5.27
C PHE A 335 -0.56 -8.50 4.13
N GLN A 336 0.41 -7.82 3.50
CA GLN A 336 0.11 -7.00 2.33
C GLN A 336 -0.35 -7.83 1.14
N ASP A 337 0.24 -8.99 0.88
CA ASP A 337 -0.25 -9.91 -0.15
C ASP A 337 -1.71 -10.31 0.11
N TYR A 338 -2.04 -10.62 1.36
CA TYR A 338 -3.42 -10.89 1.76
C TYR A 338 -4.34 -9.69 1.48
N VAL A 339 -3.94 -8.46 1.84
CA VAL A 339 -4.70 -7.22 1.57
C VAL A 339 -4.89 -6.99 0.07
N GLN A 340 -3.82 -7.08 -0.73
CA GLN A 340 -3.84 -6.73 -2.14
C GLN A 340 -4.52 -7.80 -3.00
N ASN A 341 -4.17 -9.07 -2.78
CA ASN A 341 -4.50 -10.17 -3.68
C ASN A 341 -5.65 -11.05 -3.16
N THR A 342 -5.77 -11.23 -1.85
CA THR A 342 -6.88 -12.02 -1.27
C THR A 342 -8.10 -11.15 -1.01
N LEU A 343 -7.92 -9.97 -0.41
CA LEU A 343 -9.01 -9.02 -0.16
C LEU A 343 -9.28 -8.10 -1.37
N GLY A 344 -8.39 -8.05 -2.36
CA GLY A 344 -8.57 -7.25 -3.57
C GLY A 344 -8.38 -5.74 -3.39
N LEU A 345 -7.74 -5.31 -2.30
CA LEU A 345 -7.50 -3.90 -1.96
C LEU A 345 -6.23 -3.38 -2.64
N THR A 346 -6.25 -3.29 -3.98
CA THR A 346 -5.07 -3.17 -4.86
C THR A 346 -4.27 -1.86 -4.76
N ASN A 347 -4.62 -0.95 -3.86
CA ASN A 347 -3.99 0.36 -3.68
C ASN A 347 -3.82 0.77 -2.20
N VAL A 348 -4.31 -0.03 -1.24
CA VAL A 348 -4.16 0.25 0.20
C VAL A 348 -2.71 0.03 0.61
N ALA A 349 -2.04 1.12 1.00
CA ALA A 349 -0.60 1.12 1.30
C ALA A 349 0.23 0.34 0.25
N ASN A 350 -0.13 0.46 -1.04
CA ASN A 350 0.54 -0.26 -2.13
C ASN A 350 1.87 0.43 -2.50
N TYR A 351 2.76 0.49 -1.51
CA TYR A 351 4.11 1.00 -1.58
C TYR A 351 4.95 0.28 -0.52
N ALA A 352 6.28 0.29 -0.67
CA ALA A 352 7.17 -0.31 0.31
C ALA A 352 7.14 0.48 1.63
N ILE A 353 6.60 -0.15 2.69
CA ILE A 353 6.56 0.43 4.04
C ILE A 353 7.97 0.34 4.65
N PRO A 354 8.57 1.45 5.10
CA PRO A 354 9.83 1.42 5.84
C PRO A 354 9.61 0.83 7.23
N VAL A 355 10.48 -0.09 7.63
CA VAL A 355 10.40 -0.76 8.93
C VAL A 355 11.79 -0.82 9.54
N ASP A 356 11.87 -0.43 10.81
CA ASP A 356 13.07 -0.49 11.65
C ASP A 356 12.81 -1.49 12.80
N PRO A 357 13.14 -2.79 12.63
CA PRO A 357 12.92 -3.78 13.68
C PRO A 357 13.81 -3.57 14.91
N GLN A 358 14.86 -2.76 14.81
CA GLN A 358 15.81 -2.48 15.88
C GLN A 358 15.72 -1.04 16.42
N GLY A 359 14.62 -0.34 16.11
CA GLY A 359 14.32 0.98 16.64
C GLY A 359 14.28 1.01 18.17
N LEU A 360 14.20 2.21 18.75
CA LEU A 360 14.24 2.40 20.21
C LEU A 360 15.54 1.86 20.84
N SER A 361 16.70 2.24 20.31
CA SER A 361 18.02 1.87 20.86
C SER A 361 18.32 0.35 20.87
N GLY A 362 17.75 -0.41 19.92
CA GLY A 362 17.97 -1.86 19.83
C GLY A 362 17.29 -2.63 20.95
N ALA A 363 16.26 -2.03 21.57
CA ALA A 363 15.46 -2.72 22.56
C ALA A 363 14.67 -3.84 21.88
N ASP A 364 14.80 -5.05 22.41
CA ASP A 364 13.90 -6.14 22.07
C ASP A 364 12.52 -5.84 22.68
N ASN A 365 11.58 -5.40 21.84
CA ASN A 365 10.20 -5.07 22.20
C ASN A 365 9.22 -6.18 21.78
N SER A 366 9.73 -7.39 21.48
CA SER A 366 8.91 -8.53 21.05
C SER A 366 8.27 -9.31 22.20
#